data_AF-A0A5E4YDI7-F1
#
_entry.id   AF-A0A5E4YDI7-F1
#
_cell.length_a   1.000
_cell.length_b   1.000
_cell.length_c   1.000
_cell.angle_alpha   90.00
_cell.angle_beta   90.00
_cell.angle_gamma   90.00
#
_symmetry.space_group_name_H-M   'P 1'
#
loop_
_entity.id
_entity.type
_entity.pdbx_description
1 polymer ?
#
loop_
_entity_poly.entity_id
_entity_poly.type
_entity_poly.pdbx_seq_one_letter_code
_entity_poly.pdbx_strand_id
1 'polypeptide(L)'
;MTNDVKGIGGWLAVFVVWLGAAALAEILTTAVWLQEKSEKVGRLAYVEWDFWDMVLWGPAVACASLRIFCAVRLCRWRTPSQVLLAKATLWIAGPLVGALQAVIMAIPVGIEGVVDGFELALVVFFAVLVSCIPSLIFAWIWTLYLTKSRRVKNTYGL
;
A
#
# COMPACT_ATOMS: atom_id res chain seq x y z
N MET A 1 -33.04 -24.38 -8.75
CA MET A 1 -31.78 -24.20 -8.01
C MET A 1 -30.95 -23.19 -8.80
N THR A 2 -30.89 -21.93 -8.37
CA THR A 2 -30.00 -20.95 -9.00
C THR A 2 -28.57 -21.39 -8.73
N ASN A 3 -27.79 -21.62 -9.79
CA ASN A 3 -26.37 -21.98 -9.69
C ASN A 3 -25.60 -20.80 -9.09
N ASP A 4 -25.60 -20.70 -7.76
CA ASP A 4 -24.83 -19.68 -7.06
C ASP A 4 -23.36 -19.97 -7.26
N VAL A 5 -22.71 -19.12 -8.05
CA VAL A 5 -21.28 -19.24 -8.34
C VAL A 5 -20.50 -19.02 -7.06
N LYS A 6 -19.90 -20.09 -6.52
CA LYS A 6 -19.05 -20.09 -5.33
C LYS A 6 -17.59 -20.20 -5.73
N GLY A 7 -16.72 -19.48 -5.01
CA GLY A 7 -15.28 -19.56 -5.16
C GLY A 7 -14.66 -18.31 -5.78
N ILE A 8 -13.33 -18.33 -5.82
CA ILE A 8 -12.51 -17.19 -6.23
C ILE A 8 -12.38 -17.20 -7.74
N GLY A 9 -13.00 -16.21 -8.39
CA GLY A 9 -13.02 -16.07 -9.83
C GLY A 9 -13.56 -14.71 -10.25
N GLY A 10 -13.41 -14.38 -11.53
CA GLY A 10 -13.76 -13.05 -12.06
C GLY A 10 -13.04 -11.93 -11.31
N TRP A 11 -13.76 -10.86 -10.99
CA TRP A 11 -13.23 -9.70 -10.26
C TRP A 11 -12.59 -10.03 -8.91
N LEU A 12 -13.03 -11.08 -8.21
CA LEU A 12 -12.42 -11.48 -6.95
C LEU A 12 -11.02 -12.10 -7.15
N ALA A 13 -10.80 -12.84 -8.25
CA ALA A 13 -9.47 -13.35 -8.58
C ALA A 13 -8.53 -12.20 -8.99
N VAL A 14 -9.04 -11.25 -9.78
CA VAL A 14 -8.29 -10.02 -10.14
C VAL A 14 -7.85 -9.28 -8.89
N PHE A 15 -8.72 -9.15 -7.88
CA PHE A 15 -8.37 -8.52 -6.62
C PHE A 15 -7.21 -9.20 -5.88
N VAL A 16 -7.26 -10.53 -5.80
CA VAL A 16 -6.22 -11.33 -5.13
C VAL A 16 -4.88 -11.19 -5.85
N VAL A 17 -4.89 -11.26 -7.18
CA VAL A 17 -3.67 -11.06 -7.99
C VAL A 17 -3.15 -9.64 -7.80
N TRP A 18 -4.03 -8.65 -7.79
CA TRP A 18 -3.65 -7.26 -7.53
C TRP A 18 -3.00 -7.08 -6.16
N LEU A 19 -3.51 -7.71 -5.09
CA LEU A 19 -2.87 -7.64 -3.77
C LEU A 19 -1.41 -8.14 -3.81
N GLY A 20 -1.15 -9.23 -4.51
CA GLY A 20 0.21 -9.75 -4.71
C GLY A 20 1.08 -8.83 -5.56
N ALA A 21 0.55 -8.35 -6.69
CA ALA A 21 1.26 -7.43 -7.57
C ALA A 21 1.58 -6.09 -6.87
N ALA A 22 0.64 -5.56 -6.09
CA ALA A 22 0.84 -4.34 -5.31
C ALA A 22 1.88 -4.55 -4.20
N ALA A 23 1.94 -5.72 -3.57
CA ALA A 23 3.00 -6.03 -2.61
C ALA A 23 4.39 -6.00 -3.27
N LEU A 24 4.52 -6.58 -4.47
CA LEU A 24 5.78 -6.55 -5.21
C LEU A 24 6.13 -5.15 -5.70
N ALA A 25 5.15 -4.41 -6.23
CA ALA A 25 5.34 -3.04 -6.70
C ALA A 25 5.90 -2.14 -5.59
N GLU A 26 5.37 -2.25 -4.37
CA GLU A 26 5.83 -1.53 -3.18
C GLU A 26 7.32 -1.72 -2.88
N ILE A 27 7.76 -2.98 -2.92
CA ILE A 27 9.15 -3.35 -2.68
C ILE A 27 10.05 -2.79 -3.78
N LEU A 28 9.61 -2.89 -5.05
CA LEU A 28 10.37 -2.39 -6.19
C LEU A 28 10.49 -0.86 -6.17
N THR A 29 9.40 -0.14 -5.90
CA THR A 29 9.43 1.34 -5.86
C THR A 29 10.30 1.85 -4.72
N THR A 30 10.26 1.17 -3.56
CA THR A 30 11.11 1.50 -2.41
C THR A 30 12.59 1.26 -2.75
N ALA A 31 12.92 0.11 -3.35
CA ALA A 31 14.28 -0.22 -3.76
C ALA A 31 14.84 0.78 -4.78
N VAL A 32 14.06 1.12 -5.81
CA VAL A 32 14.47 2.08 -6.85
C VAL A 32 14.73 3.46 -6.25
N TRP A 33 13.84 3.94 -5.37
CA TRP A 33 14.00 5.24 -4.72
C TRP A 33 15.27 5.28 -3.85
N LEU A 34 15.51 4.24 -3.06
CA LEU A 34 16.70 4.12 -2.22
C LEU A 34 17.99 4.04 -3.05
N GLN A 35 17.96 3.32 -4.17
CA GLN A 35 19.10 3.27 -5.09
C GLN A 35 19.39 4.66 -5.68
N GLU A 36 18.38 5.34 -6.21
CA GLU A 36 18.55 6.68 -6.79
C GLU A 36 19.09 7.69 -5.76
N LYS A 37 18.62 7.60 -4.51
CA LYS A 37 19.08 8.48 -3.45
C LYS A 37 20.45 8.12 -2.90
N SER A 38 20.81 6.84 -2.74
CA SER A 38 22.15 6.46 -2.30
C SER A 38 23.25 6.91 -3.29
N GLU A 39 22.98 6.85 -4.60
CA GLU A 39 23.89 7.37 -5.64
C GLU A 39 24.08 8.90 -5.55
N LYS A 40 23.04 9.64 -5.15
CA LYS A 40 23.07 11.10 -4.99
C LYS A 40 23.69 11.52 -3.65
N VAL A 41 23.32 10.84 -2.55
CA VAL A 41 23.70 11.15 -1.16
C VAL A 41 25.11 10.65 -0.82
N GLY A 42 25.65 9.64 -1.52
CA GLY A 42 27.06 9.24 -1.39
C GLY A 42 28.08 10.36 -1.66
N ARG A 43 27.64 11.53 -2.15
CA ARG A 43 28.44 12.75 -2.31
C ARG A 43 28.33 13.75 -1.14
N LEU A 44 27.38 13.57 -0.23
CA LEU A 44 27.02 14.49 0.87
C LEU A 44 27.06 13.72 2.20
N ALA A 45 28.27 13.53 2.74
CA ALA A 45 28.61 12.63 3.85
C ALA A 45 28.05 12.99 5.26
N TYR A 46 26.87 13.60 5.36
CA TYR A 46 26.37 14.19 6.62
C TYR A 46 25.13 13.50 7.23
N VAL A 47 24.48 12.55 6.55
CA VAL A 47 23.26 11.88 7.05
C VAL A 47 23.54 10.40 7.29
N GLU A 48 23.15 9.87 8.47
CA GLU A 48 23.16 8.44 8.79
C GLU A 48 22.18 7.67 7.88
N TRP A 49 22.64 7.34 6.68
CA TRP A 49 21.80 6.78 5.63
C TRP A 49 21.27 5.38 5.97
N ASP A 50 22.03 4.61 6.75
CA ASP A 50 21.61 3.30 7.26
C ASP A 50 20.33 3.35 8.10
N PHE A 51 20.13 4.43 8.87
CA PHE A 51 18.91 4.62 9.64
C PHE A 51 17.71 4.88 8.71
N TRP A 52 17.89 5.70 7.68
CA TRP A 52 16.84 6.00 6.71
C TRP A 52 16.45 4.80 5.86
N ASP A 53 17.42 3.97 5.48
CA ASP A 53 17.16 2.69 4.81
C ASP A 53 16.24 1.82 5.66
N MET A 54 16.55 1.65 6.96
CA MET A 54 15.71 0.86 7.87
C MET A 54 14.30 1.45 8.02
N VAL A 55 14.19 2.77 8.17
CA VAL A 55 12.91 3.47 8.34
C VAL A 55 12.03 3.39 7.10
N LEU A 56 12.61 3.39 5.89
CA LEU A 56 11.88 3.26 4.62
C LEU A 56 11.49 1.81 4.32
N TRP A 57 12.39 0.86 4.58
CA TRP A 57 12.12 -0.56 4.35
C TRP A 57 11.05 -1.12 5.30
N GLY A 58 11.01 -0.67 6.55
CA GLY A 58 10.07 -1.18 7.56
C GLY A 58 8.61 -1.14 7.11
N PRO A 59 8.04 0.04 6.79
CA PRO A 59 6.68 0.19 6.29
C PRO A 59 6.43 -0.57 4.98
N ALA A 60 7.38 -0.56 4.04
CA ALA A 60 7.24 -1.24 2.75
C ALA A 60 7.11 -2.77 2.93
N VAL A 61 7.99 -3.39 3.73
CA VAL A 61 7.96 -4.82 4.02
C VAL A 61 6.73 -5.20 4.83
N ALA A 62 6.35 -4.41 5.83
CA ALA A 62 5.14 -4.66 6.62
C ALA A 62 3.88 -4.62 5.74
N CYS A 63 3.79 -3.63 4.85
CA CYS A 63 2.68 -3.45 3.91
C CYS A 63 2.59 -4.59 2.89
N ALA A 64 3.73 -4.94 2.26
CA ALA A 64 3.82 -6.06 1.33
C ALA A 64 3.42 -7.37 2.00
N SER A 65 3.91 -7.62 3.22
CA SER A 65 3.58 -8.80 4.01
C SER A 65 2.08 -8.86 4.34
N LEU A 66 1.47 -7.74 4.73
CA LEU A 66 0.03 -7.67 5.00
C LEU A 66 -0.81 -7.98 3.76
N ARG A 67 -0.44 -7.42 2.60
CA ARG A 67 -1.12 -7.68 1.31
C ARG A 67 -1.02 -9.15 0.91
N ILE A 68 0.18 -9.74 0.97
CA ILE A 68 0.40 -11.16 0.67
C ILE A 68 -0.37 -12.05 1.64
N PHE A 69 -0.28 -11.76 2.94
CA PHE A 69 -1.02 -12.49 3.97
C PHE A 69 -2.52 -12.46 3.66
N CYS A 70 -3.08 -11.29 3.41
CA CYS A 70 -4.49 -11.13 3.05
C CYS A 70 -4.85 -11.92 1.78
N ALA A 71 -4.03 -11.86 0.73
CA ALA A 71 -4.26 -12.59 -0.51
C ALA A 71 -4.32 -14.11 -0.28
N VAL A 72 -3.34 -14.65 0.47
CA VAL A 72 -3.30 -16.07 0.84
C VAL A 72 -4.52 -16.43 1.70
N ARG A 73 -4.91 -15.57 2.65
CA ARG A 73 -6.05 -15.86 3.52
C ARG A 73 -7.36 -15.89 2.77
N LEU A 74 -7.59 -14.93 1.87
CA LEU A 74 -8.76 -14.92 0.99
C LEU A 74 -8.84 -16.20 0.17
N CYS A 75 -7.71 -16.67 -0.36
CA CYS A 75 -7.62 -17.92 -1.09
C CYS A 75 -7.95 -19.16 -0.27
N ARG A 76 -7.38 -19.25 0.94
CA ARG A 76 -7.39 -20.47 1.74
C ARG A 76 -8.59 -20.58 2.66
N TRP A 77 -9.05 -19.47 3.24
CA TRP A 77 -10.11 -19.44 4.23
C TRP A 77 -11.32 -18.65 3.72
N ARG A 78 -12.45 -19.33 3.58
CA ARG A 78 -13.68 -18.76 3.01
C ARG A 78 -14.64 -18.30 4.10
N THR A 79 -14.13 -17.52 5.06
CA THR A 79 -14.91 -17.01 6.19
C THR A 79 -15.22 -15.52 6.03
N PRO A 80 -16.34 -15.02 6.62
CA PRO A 80 -16.68 -13.60 6.62
C PRO A 80 -15.55 -12.69 7.14
N SER A 81 -14.80 -13.20 8.13
CA SER A 81 -13.66 -12.50 8.71
C SER A 81 -12.54 -12.18 7.70
N GLN A 82 -12.37 -12.96 6.64
CA GLN A 82 -11.37 -12.64 5.61
C GLN A 82 -11.79 -11.44 4.76
N VAL A 83 -13.08 -11.22 4.57
CA VAL A 83 -13.57 -10.05 3.84
C VAL A 83 -13.38 -8.77 4.67
N LEU A 84 -13.53 -8.86 6.00
CA LEU A 84 -13.19 -7.77 6.91
C LEU A 84 -11.69 -7.48 6.90
N LEU A 85 -10.85 -8.52 6.96
CA LEU A 85 -9.40 -8.37 6.85
C LEU A 85 -9.00 -7.72 5.52
N ALA A 86 -9.64 -8.08 4.41
CA ALA A 86 -9.38 -7.50 3.10
C ALA A 86 -9.73 -6.01 3.03
N LYS A 87 -10.87 -5.61 3.61
CA LYS A 87 -11.25 -4.21 3.74
C LYS A 87 -10.23 -3.46 4.61
N ALA A 88 -9.89 -3.99 5.79
CA ALA A 88 -8.89 -3.37 6.67
C ALA A 88 -7.54 -3.21 5.95
N THR A 89 -7.10 -4.26 5.23
CA THR A 89 -5.86 -4.23 4.45
C THR A 89 -5.89 -3.14 3.38
N LEU A 90 -7.00 -2.95 2.66
CA LEU A 90 -7.13 -1.88 1.67
C LEU A 90 -6.89 -0.48 2.26
N TRP A 91 -7.46 -0.21 3.44
CA TRP A 91 -7.37 1.09 4.09
C TRP A 91 -6.04 1.32 4.80
N ILE A 92 -5.46 0.28 5.39
CA ILE A 92 -4.16 0.35 6.07
C ILE A 92 -3.04 0.40 5.03
N ALA A 93 -2.98 -0.59 4.15
CA ALA A 93 -1.89 -0.75 3.18
C ALA A 93 -1.96 0.26 2.04
N GLY A 94 -3.13 0.84 1.76
CA GLY A 94 -3.29 1.88 0.73
C GLY A 94 -3.01 3.26 1.32
N PRO A 95 -4.04 4.03 1.70
CA PRO A 95 -3.90 5.43 2.06
C PRO A 95 -3.06 5.66 3.32
N LEU A 96 -3.21 4.84 4.36
CA LEU A 96 -2.51 5.10 5.63
C LEU A 96 -0.99 4.92 5.49
N VAL A 97 -0.54 3.79 4.96
CA VAL A 97 0.89 3.56 4.73
C VAL A 97 1.44 4.47 3.63
N GLY A 98 0.68 4.73 2.57
CA GLY A 98 1.09 5.64 1.50
C GLY A 98 1.29 7.08 1.98
N ALA A 99 0.45 7.57 2.90
CA ALA A 99 0.65 8.86 3.55
C ALA A 99 1.92 8.85 4.41
N LEU A 100 2.10 7.81 5.21
CA LEU A 100 3.26 7.68 6.10
C LEU A 100 4.58 7.68 5.31
N GLN A 101 4.65 6.89 4.23
CA GLN A 101 5.84 6.86 3.37
C GLN A 101 6.08 8.20 2.67
N ALA A 102 5.05 8.87 2.18
CA ALA A 102 5.19 10.19 1.56
C ALA A 102 5.80 11.21 2.54
N VAL A 103 5.38 11.18 3.80
CA VAL A 103 5.96 12.00 4.87
C VAL A 103 7.43 11.63 5.11
N ILE A 104 7.72 10.33 5.30
CA ILE A 104 9.09 9.86 5.57
C ILE A 104 10.05 10.24 4.43
N MET A 105 9.64 10.05 3.17
CA MET A 105 10.46 10.35 2.00
C MET A 105 10.71 11.85 1.79
N ALA A 106 9.84 12.72 2.31
CA ALA A 106 9.98 14.17 2.19
C ALA A 106 10.94 14.77 3.23
N ILE A 107 11.19 14.09 4.37
CA ILE A 107 12.05 14.62 5.44
C ILE A 107 13.50 14.82 4.98
N PRO A 108 14.17 13.86 4.31
CA PRO A 108 15.55 14.07 3.84
C PRO A 108 15.69 15.25 2.89
N VAL A 109 14.66 15.52 2.05
CA VAL A 109 14.64 16.68 1.14
C VAL A 109 14.67 18.00 1.90
N GLY A 110 13.99 18.08 3.05
CA GLY A 110 14.02 19.26 3.91
C GLY A 110 15.35 19.44 4.66
N ILE A 111 16.00 18.34 5.06
CA ILE A 111 17.28 18.37 5.79
C ILE A 111 18.43 18.82 4.88
N GLU A 112 18.38 18.53 3.58
CA GLU A 112 19.37 19.00 2.60
C GLU A 112 19.41 20.55 2.45
N GLY A 113 18.57 21.31 3.18
CA GLY A 113 18.62 22.77 3.24
C GLY A 113 18.14 23.47 1.97
N VAL A 114 17.46 22.73 1.10
CA VAL A 114 17.03 23.19 -0.23
C VAL A 114 15.74 24.03 -0.17
N VAL A 115 15.04 24.03 0.97
CA VAL A 115 13.62 24.41 1.04
C VAL A 115 13.28 25.08 2.38
N ASP A 116 12.64 26.25 2.37
CA ASP A 116 12.13 26.89 3.59
C ASP A 116 11.01 26.05 4.24
N GLY A 117 10.77 26.22 5.54
CA GLY A 117 9.80 25.38 6.29
C GLY A 117 8.38 25.37 5.71
N PHE A 118 7.94 26.46 5.08
CA PHE A 118 6.65 26.55 4.38
C PHE A 118 6.65 25.74 3.07
N GLU A 119 7.73 25.81 2.29
CA GLU A 119 7.85 25.06 1.05
C GLU A 119 7.97 23.55 1.32
N LEU A 120 8.66 23.14 2.40
CA LEU A 120 8.71 21.74 2.84
C LEU A 120 7.31 21.24 3.19
N ALA A 121 6.52 22.05 3.89
CA ALA A 121 5.13 21.70 4.22
C ALA A 121 4.27 21.52 2.96
N LEU A 122 4.46 22.37 1.94
CA LEU A 122 3.79 22.21 0.66
C LEU A 122 4.22 20.93 -0.07
N VAL A 123 5.53 20.63 -0.11
CA VAL A 123 6.05 19.39 -0.73
C VAL A 123 5.46 18.16 -0.06
N VAL A 124 5.47 18.10 1.27
CA VAL A 124 4.86 17.01 2.05
C VAL A 124 3.36 16.91 1.74
N PHE A 125 2.65 18.03 1.77
CA PHE A 125 1.21 18.06 1.52
C PHE A 125 0.85 17.53 0.13
N PHE A 126 1.53 18.00 -0.92
CA PHE A 126 1.29 17.53 -2.28
C PHE A 126 1.72 16.07 -2.46
N ALA A 127 2.82 15.63 -1.86
CA ALA A 127 3.25 14.23 -1.91
C ALA A 127 2.20 13.30 -1.28
N VAL A 128 1.65 13.69 -0.12
CA VAL A 128 0.58 12.95 0.56
C VAL A 128 -0.71 12.97 -0.27
N LEU A 129 -1.09 14.10 -0.86
CA LEU A 129 -2.29 14.15 -1.70
C LEU A 129 -2.18 13.25 -2.94
N VAL A 130 -1.05 13.33 -3.64
CA VAL A 130 -0.81 12.55 -4.86
C VAL A 130 -0.75 11.05 -4.55
N SER A 131 -0.20 10.64 -3.41
CA SER A 131 -0.19 9.23 -3.00
C SER A 131 -1.55 8.76 -2.46
N CYS A 132 -2.26 9.59 -1.70
CA CYS A 132 -3.51 9.20 -1.05
C CYS A 132 -4.70 9.15 -2.00
N ILE A 133 -4.91 10.14 -2.88
CA ILE A 133 -6.15 10.23 -3.67
C ILE A 133 -6.41 8.97 -4.51
N PRO A 134 -5.45 8.46 -5.31
CA PRO A 134 -5.66 7.23 -6.07
C PRO A 134 -5.93 6.03 -5.16
N SER A 135 -5.20 5.93 -4.04
CA SER A 135 -5.35 4.83 -3.08
C SER A 135 -6.71 4.85 -2.37
N LEU A 136 -7.26 6.04 -2.09
CA LEU A 136 -8.59 6.23 -1.51
C LEU A 136 -9.67 5.79 -2.48
N ILE A 137 -9.61 6.27 -3.73
CA ILE A 137 -10.57 5.88 -4.78
C ILE A 137 -10.54 4.35 -4.96
N PHE A 138 -9.34 3.78 -5.04
CA PHE A 138 -9.16 2.35 -5.19
C PHE A 138 -9.72 1.56 -3.99
N ALA A 139 -9.39 1.97 -2.76
CA ALA A 139 -9.90 1.36 -1.54
C ALA A 139 -11.43 1.44 -1.47
N TRP A 140 -12.03 2.55 -1.88
CA TRP A 140 -13.47 2.73 -1.97
C TRP A 140 -14.12 1.76 -2.96
N ILE A 141 -13.63 1.69 -4.20
CA ILE A 141 -14.15 0.80 -5.24
C ILE A 141 -14.15 -0.65 -4.75
N TRP A 142 -13.04 -1.12 -4.20
CA TRP A 142 -12.94 -2.49 -3.73
C TRP A 142 -13.72 -2.74 -2.46
N THR A 143 -13.81 -1.78 -1.55
CA THR A 143 -14.67 -1.89 -0.35
C THR A 143 -16.13 -2.04 -0.75
N LEU A 144 -16.61 -1.26 -1.73
CA LEU A 144 -17.96 -1.37 -2.27
C LEU A 144 -18.17 -2.74 -2.94
N TYR A 145 -17.22 -3.17 -3.78
CA TYR A 145 -17.27 -4.49 -4.42
C TYR A 145 -17.35 -5.62 -3.37
N LEU A 146 -16.46 -5.65 -2.38
CA LEU A 146 -16.42 -6.65 -1.31
C LEU A 146 -17.68 -6.65 -0.43
N THR A 147 -18.40 -5.52 -0.36
CA THR A 147 -19.61 -5.40 0.45
C THR A 147 -20.87 -5.81 -0.31
N LYS A 148 -20.98 -5.43 -1.60
CA LYS A 148 -22.22 -5.56 -2.38
C LYS A 148 -22.23 -6.74 -3.34
N SER A 149 -21.06 -7.27 -3.73
CA SER A 149 -20.96 -8.35 -4.73
C SER A 149 -21.61 -9.64 -4.24
N ARG A 150 -22.63 -10.13 -4.96
CA ARG A 150 -23.28 -11.42 -4.72
C ARG A 150 -22.26 -12.58 -4.70
N ARG A 151 -21.27 -12.55 -5.59
CA ARG A 151 -20.21 -13.58 -5.64
C ARG A 151 -19.38 -13.62 -4.36
N VAL A 152 -19.02 -12.46 -3.82
CA VAL A 152 -18.26 -12.38 -2.55
C VAL A 152 -19.12 -12.94 -1.43
N LYS A 153 -20.40 -12.56 -1.35
CA LYS A 153 -21.33 -13.10 -0.35
C LYS A 153 -21.49 -14.61 -0.44
N ASN A 154 -21.70 -15.14 -1.65
CA ASN A 154 -21.82 -16.57 -1.89
C ASN A 154 -20.53 -17.35 -1.56
N THR A 155 -19.36 -16.72 -1.77
CA THR A 155 -18.05 -17.36 -1.53
C THR A 155 -17.67 -17.40 -0.06
N TYR A 156 -17.97 -16.33 0.69
CA TYR A 156 -17.54 -16.19 2.08
C TYR A 156 -18.67 -16.34 3.11
N GLY A 157 -19.91 -16.61 2.66
CA GLY A 157 -21.07 -16.79 3.54
C GLY A 157 -21.52 -15.52 4.25
N LEU A 158 -21.57 -14.39 3.53
CA LEU A 158 -22.03 -13.08 4.03
C LEU A 158 -23.51 -12.81 3.72
#